data_AF-A0A1T4M1R9-F1
#
_entry.id   AF-A0A1T4M1R9-F1
#
_cell.length_a   1.000
_cell.length_b   1.000
_cell.length_c   1.000
_cell.angle_alpha   90.00
_cell.angle_beta   90.00
_cell.angle_gamma   90.00
#
_symmetry.space_group_name_H-M   'P 1'
#
loop_
_entity.id
_entity.type
_entity.pdbx_description
1 polymer ?
#
loop_
_entity_poly.entity_id
_entity_poly.type
_entity_poly.pdbx_seq_one_letter_code
_entity_poly.pdbx_strand_id
1 'polypeptide(L)'
;MRKLNIDDVLNAIALSDKFDMVKVIYSLNFEDKENIEKIGFNAVLALLRQATTEEMRVELFTFLSYPLEMTIEEVRKLSLPRLAKLVLEVADIEEWKEVFTHPLDLK
;
A
#
# COMPACT_ATOMS: atom_id res chain seq x y z
N MET A 1 -7.77 6.75 12.92
CA MET A 1 -7.30 6.66 11.53
C MET A 1 -7.45 8.01 10.87
N ARG A 2 -6.38 8.50 10.25
CA ARG A 2 -6.39 9.77 9.51
C ARG A 2 -6.25 9.51 8.02
N LYS A 3 -6.69 10.48 7.22
CA LYS A 3 -6.38 10.52 5.79
C LYS A 3 -4.87 10.65 5.60
N LEU A 4 -4.38 10.13 4.48
CA LEU A 4 -2.99 10.23 4.10
C LEU A 4 -2.61 11.69 3.83
N ASN A 5 -1.43 12.09 4.28
CA ASN A 5 -0.83 13.38 3.99
C ASN A 5 0.35 13.21 3.01
N ILE A 6 0.98 14.31 2.61
CA ILE A 6 2.07 14.27 1.63
C ILE A 6 3.28 13.46 2.12
N ASP A 7 3.59 13.48 3.42
CA ASP A 7 4.69 12.69 3.99
C ASP A 7 4.39 11.19 3.88
N ASP A 8 3.14 10.77 4.10
CA ASP A 8 2.74 9.38 3.89
C ASP A 8 2.87 8.97 2.44
N VAL A 9 2.49 9.84 1.49
CA VAL A 9 2.64 9.57 0.06
C VAL A 9 4.11 9.42 -0.31
N LEU A 10 4.98 10.31 0.15
CA LEU A 10 6.43 10.22 -0.10
C LEU A 10 7.04 8.95 0.51
N ASN A 11 6.63 8.58 1.74
CA ASN A 11 7.07 7.33 2.37
C ASN A 11 6.54 6.10 1.62
N ALA A 12 5.31 6.16 1.12
CA ALA A 12 4.74 5.09 0.30
C ALA A 12 5.51 4.92 -1.02
N ILE A 13 5.93 6.02 -1.66
CA ILE A 13 6.77 6.00 -2.87
C ILE A 13 8.14 5.39 -2.57
N ALA A 14 8.82 5.83 -1.50
CA ALA A 14 10.12 5.29 -1.13
C ALA A 14 10.06 3.77 -0.82
N LEU A 15 8.98 3.33 -0.15
CA LEU A 15 8.73 1.90 0.04
C LEU A 15 8.40 1.21 -1.29
N SER A 16 7.65 1.86 -2.16
CA SER A 16 7.29 1.32 -3.47
C SER A 16 8.51 0.93 -4.30
N ASP A 17 9.54 1.78 -4.30
CA ASP A 17 10.81 1.51 -4.98
C ASP A 17 11.57 0.36 -4.30
N LYS A 18 11.62 0.35 -2.97
CA LYS A 18 12.28 -0.70 -2.18
C LYS A 18 11.63 -2.08 -2.35
N PHE A 19 10.31 -2.12 -2.55
CA PHE A 19 9.54 -3.36 -2.72
C PHE A 19 9.29 -3.75 -4.19
N ASP A 20 9.83 -3.01 -5.17
CA ASP A 20 9.55 -3.19 -6.61
C ASP A 20 8.03 -3.22 -6.89
N MET A 21 7.29 -2.32 -6.22
CA MET A 21 5.83 -2.25 -6.29
C MET A 21 5.34 -1.95 -7.70
N VAL A 22 6.12 -1.22 -8.51
CA VAL A 22 5.80 -0.93 -9.90
C VAL A 22 5.60 -2.24 -10.67
N LYS A 23 6.56 -3.17 -10.59
CA LYS A 23 6.46 -4.48 -11.23
C LYS A 23 5.31 -5.31 -10.69
N VAL A 24 5.06 -5.23 -9.38
CA VAL A 24 3.93 -5.89 -8.73
C VAL A 24 2.60 -5.36 -9.29
N ILE A 25 2.42 -4.05 -9.33
CA ILE A 25 1.23 -3.37 -9.86
C ILE A 25 1.04 -3.78 -11.32
N TYR A 26 2.06 -3.69 -12.18
CA TYR A 26 1.96 -4.13 -13.58
C TYR A 26 1.64 -5.62 -13.76
N SER A 27 1.97 -6.47 -12.78
CA SER A 27 1.61 -7.89 -12.79
C SER A 27 0.16 -8.16 -12.36
N LEU A 28 -0.49 -7.20 -11.72
CA LEU A 28 -1.92 -7.27 -11.41
C LEU A 28 -2.71 -6.94 -12.68
N ASN A 29 -3.50 -7.89 -13.19
CA ASN A 29 -4.31 -7.63 -14.37
C ASN A 29 -5.47 -6.67 -14.01
N PHE A 30 -5.41 -5.43 -14.48
CA PHE A 30 -6.41 -4.37 -14.26
C PHE A 30 -7.58 -4.39 -15.26
N GLU A 31 -7.66 -5.39 -16.15
CA GLU A 31 -8.70 -5.47 -17.18
C GLU A 31 -10.13 -5.53 -16.60
N ASP A 32 -10.30 -6.07 -15.38
CA ASP A 32 -11.57 -6.08 -14.66
C ASP A 32 -11.71 -4.86 -13.74
N LYS A 33 -12.15 -3.73 -14.31
CA LYS A 33 -12.46 -2.49 -13.57
C LYS A 33 -13.58 -2.66 -12.52
N GLU A 34 -14.32 -3.76 -12.56
CA GLU A 34 -15.47 -4.01 -11.66
C GLU A 34 -15.08 -4.45 -10.25
N ASN A 35 -13.79 -4.72 -9.94
CA ASN A 35 -13.41 -5.19 -8.62
C ASN A 35 -12.15 -4.52 -8.05
N ILE A 36 -12.25 -3.20 -7.87
CA ILE A 36 -11.17 -2.37 -7.33
C ILE A 36 -10.75 -2.82 -5.92
N GLU A 37 -11.69 -3.28 -5.08
CA GLU A 37 -11.37 -3.86 -3.77
C GLU A 37 -10.45 -5.09 -3.90
N LYS A 38 -10.74 -6.01 -4.84
CA LYS A 38 -9.90 -7.19 -5.09
C LYS A 38 -8.51 -6.81 -5.62
N ILE A 39 -8.44 -5.76 -6.45
CA ILE A 39 -7.17 -5.22 -6.94
C ILE A 39 -6.34 -4.63 -5.79
N GLY A 40 -6.95 -3.80 -4.94
CA GLY A 40 -6.31 -3.25 -3.75
C GLY A 40 -5.85 -4.34 -2.77
N PHE A 41 -6.69 -5.37 -2.57
CA PHE A 41 -6.34 -6.53 -1.76
C PHE A 41 -5.12 -7.29 -2.31
N ASN A 42 -5.08 -7.51 -3.62
CA ASN A 42 -3.96 -8.18 -4.28
C ASN A 42 -2.67 -7.36 -4.19
N ALA A 43 -2.76 -6.03 -4.28
CA ALA A 43 -1.62 -5.13 -4.09
C ALA A 43 -1.05 -5.21 -2.66
N VAL A 44 -1.91 -5.15 -1.64
CA VAL A 44 -1.52 -5.32 -0.23
C VAL A 44 -0.88 -6.70 0.01
N LEU A 45 -1.47 -7.75 -0.56
CA LEU A 45 -0.92 -9.11 -0.49
C LEU A 45 0.47 -9.21 -1.12
N ALA A 46 0.66 -8.60 -2.27
CA ALA A 46 1.93 -8.65 -2.97
C ALA A 46 3.02 -7.85 -2.25
N LEU A 47 2.66 -6.71 -1.65
CA LEU A 47 3.52 -5.96 -0.72
C LEU A 47 4.01 -6.83 0.45
N LEU A 48 3.08 -7.50 1.12
CA LEU A 48 3.41 -8.39 2.24
C LEU A 48 4.29 -9.56 1.82
N ARG A 49 4.12 -10.08 0.59
CA ARG A 49 4.98 -11.15 0.04
C ARG A 49 6.41 -10.69 -0.23
N GLN A 50 6.63 -9.41 -0.54
CA GLN A 50 7.96 -8.86 -0.76
C GLN A 50 8.70 -8.55 0.55
N ALA A 51 7.97 -8.32 1.67
CA ALA A 51 8.52 -8.12 3.01
C ALA A 51 9.05 -9.44 3.64
N THR A 52 10.02 -10.06 2.97
CA THR A 52 10.59 -11.36 3.35
C THR A 52 11.58 -11.28 4.50
N THR A 53 12.23 -10.14 4.72
CA THR A 53 13.18 -9.90 5.81
C THR A 53 12.50 -9.19 7.00
N GLU A 54 13.10 -9.32 8.19
CA GLU A 54 12.59 -8.65 9.39
C GLU A 54 12.67 -7.13 9.28
N GLU A 55 13.75 -6.61 8.68
CA GLU A 55 13.93 -5.19 8.40
C GLU A 55 12.81 -4.64 7.52
N MET A 56 12.52 -5.30 6.39
CA MET A 56 11.44 -4.90 5.49
C MET A 56 10.07 -4.95 6.16
N ARG A 57 9.83 -5.94 7.03
CA ARG A 57 8.60 -6.00 7.83
C ARG A 57 8.48 -4.83 8.79
N VAL A 58 9.55 -4.51 9.52
CA VAL A 58 9.57 -3.38 10.46
C VAL A 58 9.28 -2.07 9.73
N GLU A 59 9.88 -1.84 8.56
CA GLU A 59 9.62 -0.64 7.76
C GLU A 59 8.18 -0.57 7.27
N LEU A 60 7.65 -1.67 6.72
CA LEU A 60 6.26 -1.74 6.28
C LEU A 60 5.28 -1.46 7.43
N PHE A 61 5.50 -2.06 8.59
CA PHE A 61 4.65 -1.84 9.76
C PHE A 61 4.79 -0.44 10.32
N THR A 62 6.00 0.14 10.29
CA THR A 62 6.24 1.53 10.69
C THR A 62 5.45 2.47 9.79
N PHE A 63 5.49 2.27 8.47
CA PHE A 63 4.68 3.05 7.54
C PHE A 63 3.19 2.93 7.83
N LEU A 64 2.67 1.71 7.95
CA LEU A 64 1.25 1.47 8.22
C LEU A 64 0.80 2.00 9.58
N SER A 65 1.69 2.07 10.57
CA SER A 65 1.39 2.56 11.92
C SER A 65 0.91 4.01 11.94
N TYR A 66 1.43 4.84 11.03
CA TYR A 66 1.12 6.28 10.95
C TYR A 66 -0.31 6.59 10.50
N PRO A 67 -0.77 6.19 9.29
CA PRO A 67 -2.12 6.50 8.84
C PRO A 67 -3.19 5.74 9.62
N LEU A 68 -2.86 4.54 10.11
CA LEU A 68 -3.77 3.74 10.93
C LEU A 68 -3.89 4.26 12.36
N GLU A 69 -2.94 5.09 12.81
CA GLU A 69 -2.84 5.57 14.19
C GLU A 69 -2.77 4.40 15.19
N MET A 70 -1.92 3.42 14.87
CA MET A 70 -1.68 2.21 15.65
C MET A 70 -0.19 2.09 15.97
N THR A 71 0.17 1.33 16.98
CA THR A 71 1.57 0.94 17.22
C THR A 71 2.02 -0.15 16.24
N ILE A 72 3.34 -0.30 16.06
CA ILE A 72 3.92 -1.37 15.22
C ILE A 72 3.44 -2.76 15.68
N GLU A 73 3.43 -3.02 16.99
CA GLU A 73 2.92 -4.26 17.59
C GLU A 73 1.44 -4.52 17.31
N GLU A 74 0.61 -3.48 17.26
CA GLU A 74 -0.80 -3.62 16.92
C GLU A 74 -0.98 -3.93 15.43
N VAL A 75 -0.22 -3.26 14.55
CA VAL A 75 -0.21 -3.54 13.10
C VAL A 75 0.21 -4.98 12.83
N ARG A 76 1.23 -5.48 13.53
CA ARG A 76 1.73 -6.87 13.43
C ARG A 76 0.69 -7.94 13.73
N LYS A 77 -0.28 -7.61 14.60
CA LYS A 77 -1.34 -8.53 15.03
C LYS A 77 -2.58 -8.46 14.14
N LEU A 78 -2.60 -7.58 13.16
CA LEU A 78 -3.72 -7.47 12.23
C LEU A 78 -3.82 -8.73 11.36
N SER A 79 -5.02 -9.24 11.20
CA SER A 79 -5.31 -10.20 10.15
C SER A 79 -5.27 -9.50 8.80
N LEU A 80 -4.88 -10.23 7.75
CA LEU A 80 -4.84 -9.71 6.39
C LEU A 80 -6.17 -9.07 5.94
N PRO A 81 -7.36 -9.68 6.17
CA PRO A 81 -8.63 -9.03 5.81
C PRO A 81 -8.86 -7.72 6.56
N ARG A 82 -8.46 -7.65 7.83
CA ARG A 82 -8.60 -6.42 8.63
C ARG A 82 -7.66 -5.34 8.13
N LEU A 83 -6.41 -5.68 7.84
CA LEU A 83 -5.42 -4.75 7.29
C LEU A 83 -5.90 -4.16 5.96
N ALA A 84 -6.37 -5.00 5.04
CA ALA A 84 -6.88 -4.52 3.75
C ALA A 84 -8.05 -3.54 3.91
N LYS A 85 -9.01 -3.85 4.80
CA LYS A 85 -10.13 -2.95 5.09
C LYS A 85 -9.66 -1.59 5.64
N LEU A 86 -8.71 -1.61 6.58
CA LEU A 86 -8.18 -0.39 7.18
C LEU A 86 -7.41 0.47 6.16
N VAL A 87 -6.65 -0.16 5.27
CA VAL A 87 -5.94 0.54 4.18
C VAL A 87 -6.93 1.23 3.25
N LEU A 88 -8.03 0.56 2.87
CA LEU A 88 -9.09 1.16 2.03
C LEU A 88 -9.85 2.30 2.73
N GLU A 89 -9.85 2.35 4.06
CA GLU A 89 -10.48 3.43 4.83
C GLU A 89 -9.58 4.70 4.88
N VAL A 90 -8.26 4.53 4.89
CA VAL A 90 -7.28 5.64 4.93
C VAL A 90 -6.85 6.14 3.54
N ALA A 91 -6.91 5.28 2.52
CA ALA A 91 -6.56 5.57 1.14
C ALA A 91 -7.80 5.63 0.26
N ASP A 92 -8.07 6.79 -0.36
CA ASP A 92 -9.11 6.88 -1.39
C ASP A 92 -8.58 6.31 -2.70
N ILE A 93 -9.21 5.25 -3.19
CA ILE A 93 -8.75 4.52 -4.37
C ILE A 93 -8.77 5.39 -5.64
N GLU A 94 -9.63 6.40 -5.71
CA GLU A 94 -9.69 7.32 -6.84
C GLU A 94 -8.53 8.33 -6.77
N GLU A 95 -8.19 8.84 -5.59
CA GLU A 95 -7.00 9.71 -5.40
C GLU A 95 -5.70 8.95 -5.75
N TRP A 96 -5.60 7.68 -5.35
CA TRP A 96 -4.42 6.87 -5.63
C TRP A 96 -4.29 6.46 -7.10
N LYS A 97 -5.41 6.27 -7.81
CA LYS A 97 -5.40 6.10 -9.26
C LYS A 97 -4.82 7.35 -9.92
N GLU A 98 -5.20 8.56 -9.52
CA GLU A 98 -4.64 9.78 -10.10
C GLU A 98 -3.12 9.87 -9.90
N VAL A 99 -2.63 9.49 -8.71
CA VAL A 99 -1.18 9.50 -8.39
C VAL A 99 -0.39 8.48 -9.20
N PHE A 100 -0.92 7.26 -9.41
CA PHE A 100 -0.18 6.16 -10.05
C PHE A 100 -0.49 5.94 -11.54
N THR A 101 -1.58 6.47 -12.06
CA THR A 101 -1.95 6.35 -13.49
C THR A 101 -1.60 7.59 -14.29
N HIS A 102 -1.22 8.71 -13.66
CA HIS A 102 -0.47 9.71 -14.38
C HIS A 102 0.91 9.13 -14.70
N PRO A 103 1.27 8.97 -15.99
CA PRO A 103 2.65 8.75 -16.32
C PRO A 103 3.39 9.97 -15.79
N LEU A 104 4.19 9.75 -14.74
CA LEU A 104 5.33 10.60 -14.53
C LEU A 104 6.16 10.44 -15.80
N ASP A 105 5.91 11.29 -16.80
CA ASP A 105 6.77 11.54 -17.94
C ASP A 105 8.09 12.10 -17.39
N LEU A 106 8.85 11.23 -16.73
CA LEU A 106 10.23 11.46 -16.34
C LEU A 106 11.02 11.32 -17.62
N LYS A 107 11.19 12.46 -18.29
CA LYS A 107 12.20 12.69 -19.32
C LYS A 107 13.61 12.43 -18.79
#